data_AF-A0A945LIA9-F1
#
_entry.id   AF-A0A945LIA9-F1
#
_cell.length_a   1.000
_cell.length_b   1.000
_cell.length_c   1.000
_cell.angle_alpha   90.00
_cell.angle_beta   90.00
_cell.angle_gamma   90.00
#
_symmetry.space_group_name_H-M   'P 1'
#
loop_
_entity.id
_entity.type
_entity.pdbx_description
1 polymer ?
#
loop_
_entity_poly.entity_id
_entity_poly.type
_entity_poly.pdbx_seq_one_letter_code
_entity_poly.pdbx_strand_id
1 'polypeptide(L)'
;MSRRLEHVFRAFLITIVFASSAPVKAAESTKAFHDALATAYGHYRESVFYAERGNAMSAAFELDGLMAAWANISTTFGTPPDAYSKDGQWLTTLKDIGRRIGTAQKSAAEGRAEDTLSALTPIRRILSDLRRRNGVVIFSDCIDTANAAFKKLFHFRRQPPDFSKPEQVKDLGGRLKSVITSYQRCRDTAPPKIAADAQFQRLMKDSLFYLDRIWLAIEEKNQLNVVNILRRVVSSDKILWLRFG
;
A
#
# COMPACT_ATOMS: atom_id res chain seq x y z
N MET A 1 46.29 74.79 -16.25
CA MET A 1 46.96 73.90 -17.22
C MET A 1 46.93 72.47 -16.70
N SER A 2 46.32 71.57 -17.49
CA SER A 2 46.55 70.12 -17.60
C SER A 2 46.40 69.16 -16.39
N ARG A 3 45.21 68.52 -16.37
CA ARG A 3 44.83 67.10 -16.13
C ARG A 3 45.80 66.05 -15.55
N ARG A 4 45.14 65.11 -14.84
CA ARG A 4 45.37 63.66 -14.55
C ARG A 4 45.78 63.42 -13.08
N LEU A 5 45.21 62.48 -12.32
CA LEU A 5 44.44 61.27 -12.63
C LEU A 5 43.66 60.89 -11.34
N GLU A 6 42.34 60.67 -11.42
CA GLU A 6 41.53 60.23 -10.27
C GLU A 6 41.65 58.71 -10.06
N HIS A 7 41.94 58.29 -8.83
CA HIS A 7 41.94 56.89 -8.43
C HIS A 7 40.56 56.48 -7.90
N VAL A 8 39.88 55.66 -8.70
CA VAL A 8 38.63 54.97 -8.36
C VAL A 8 38.94 53.82 -7.40
N PHE A 9 38.57 53.96 -6.12
CA PHE A 9 38.59 52.84 -5.18
C PHE A 9 37.21 52.17 -5.15
N ARG A 10 37.12 50.99 -5.77
CA ARG A 10 35.96 50.08 -5.75
C ARG A 10 35.86 49.41 -4.38
N ALA A 11 34.76 49.62 -3.66
CA ALA A 11 34.40 48.82 -2.49
C ALA A 11 33.60 47.58 -2.95
N PHE A 12 34.12 46.40 -2.60
CA PHE A 12 33.62 45.08 -3.00
C PHE A 12 32.59 44.61 -1.96
N LEU A 13 31.33 44.42 -2.36
CA LEU A 13 30.28 43.78 -1.55
C LEU A 13 30.40 42.26 -1.72
N ILE A 14 30.95 41.58 -0.72
CA ILE A 14 30.98 40.11 -0.65
C ILE A 14 29.63 39.65 -0.07
N THR A 15 28.71 39.26 -0.93
CA THR A 15 27.51 38.51 -0.54
C THR A 15 27.90 37.05 -0.35
N ILE A 16 28.07 36.61 0.91
CA ILE A 16 28.22 35.18 1.21
C ILE A 16 26.84 34.52 1.07
N VAL A 17 26.58 33.94 -0.10
CA VAL A 17 25.49 32.98 -0.28
C VAL A 17 25.97 31.64 0.26
N PHE A 18 25.52 31.25 1.45
CA PHE A 18 25.63 29.87 1.92
C PHE A 18 24.67 29.01 1.09
N ALA A 19 25.14 28.55 -0.07
CA ALA A 19 24.48 27.48 -0.81
C ALA A 19 24.78 26.14 -0.09
N SER A 20 23.90 25.73 0.81
CA SER A 20 23.88 24.36 1.33
C SER A 20 23.42 23.40 0.22
N SER A 21 24.34 23.03 -0.66
CA SER A 21 24.11 22.10 -1.77
C SER A 21 24.30 20.65 -1.32
N ALA A 22 23.43 20.15 -0.44
CA ALA A 22 23.28 18.72 -0.18
C ALA A 22 21.88 18.39 0.38
N PRO A 23 20.86 18.25 -0.50
CA PRO A 23 19.84 17.20 -0.25
C PRO A 23 19.24 16.52 -1.50
N VAL A 24 19.66 16.84 -2.73
CA VAL A 24 18.96 16.36 -3.95
C VAL A 24 19.20 14.86 -4.21
N LYS A 25 20.46 14.39 -4.17
CA LYS A 25 20.80 12.96 -4.36
C LYS A 25 20.18 12.01 -3.31
N ALA A 26 19.95 12.54 -2.11
CA ALA A 26 19.41 11.83 -0.96
C ALA A 26 17.92 11.46 -1.13
N ALA A 27 17.11 12.45 -1.54
CA ALA A 27 15.69 12.23 -1.81
C ALA A 27 15.48 11.34 -3.07
N GLU A 28 16.39 11.43 -4.04
CA GLU A 28 16.37 10.61 -5.25
C GLU A 28 16.54 9.11 -4.98
N SER A 29 17.40 8.72 -4.04
CA SER A 29 17.62 7.29 -3.70
C SER A 29 16.35 6.65 -3.12
N THR A 30 15.66 7.36 -2.23
CA THR A 30 14.41 6.89 -1.61
C THR A 30 13.30 6.80 -2.64
N LYS A 31 13.18 7.81 -3.51
CA LYS A 31 12.21 7.79 -4.61
C LYS A 31 12.47 6.62 -5.56
N ALA A 32 13.72 6.41 -5.98
CA ALA A 32 14.09 5.32 -6.87
C ALA A 32 13.76 3.95 -6.26
N PHE A 33 13.98 3.77 -4.95
CA PHE A 33 13.57 2.56 -4.25
C PHE A 33 12.05 2.37 -4.25
N HIS A 34 11.28 3.41 -3.95
CA HIS A 34 9.82 3.34 -3.96
C HIS A 34 9.25 3.06 -5.36
N ASP A 35 9.84 3.64 -6.40
CA ASP A 35 9.45 3.37 -7.79
C ASP A 35 9.72 1.90 -8.16
N ALA A 36 10.92 1.37 -7.85
CA ALA A 36 11.26 -0.03 -8.08
C ALA A 36 10.37 -0.98 -7.27
N LEU A 37 10.10 -0.63 -6.00
CA LEU A 37 9.20 -1.38 -5.13
C LEU A 37 7.77 -1.37 -5.67
N ALA A 38 7.28 -0.26 -6.22
CA ALA A 38 5.95 -0.19 -6.80
C ALA A 38 5.79 -1.14 -8.00
N THR A 39 6.82 -1.27 -8.85
CA THR A 39 6.85 -2.26 -9.95
C THR A 39 6.80 -3.69 -9.40
N ALA A 40 7.70 -4.05 -8.48
CA ALA A 40 7.72 -5.38 -7.89
C ALA A 40 6.38 -5.69 -7.20
N TYR A 41 5.84 -4.73 -6.45
CA TYR A 41 4.60 -4.90 -5.72
C TYR A 41 3.38 -5.07 -6.65
N GLY A 42 3.41 -4.52 -7.87
CA GLY A 42 2.42 -4.82 -8.91
C GLY A 42 2.33 -6.32 -9.21
N HIS A 43 3.46 -6.96 -9.52
CA HIS A 43 3.52 -8.41 -9.74
C HIS A 43 3.07 -9.20 -8.51
N TYR A 44 3.52 -8.79 -7.31
CA TYR A 44 3.08 -9.40 -6.06
C TYR A 44 1.55 -9.44 -5.91
N ARG A 45 0.86 -8.32 -6.20
CA ARG A 45 -0.59 -8.25 -6.06
C ARG A 45 -1.30 -9.16 -7.06
N GLU A 46 -0.82 -9.23 -8.31
CA GLU A 46 -1.36 -10.13 -9.33
C GLU A 46 -1.08 -11.60 -9.00
N SER A 47 0.12 -11.96 -8.51
CA SER A 47 0.43 -13.32 -8.04
C SER A 47 -0.52 -13.78 -6.92
N VAL A 48 -0.74 -12.93 -5.91
CA VAL A 48 -1.70 -13.21 -4.82
C VAL A 48 -3.11 -13.35 -5.38
N PHE A 49 -3.52 -12.47 -6.29
CA PHE A 49 -4.84 -12.50 -6.91
C PHE A 49 -5.11 -13.81 -7.66
N TYR A 50 -4.13 -14.33 -8.41
CA TYR A 50 -4.26 -15.62 -9.08
C TYR A 50 -4.23 -16.80 -8.11
N ALA A 51 -3.32 -16.79 -7.13
CA ALA A 51 -3.22 -17.85 -6.13
C ALA A 51 -4.49 -17.99 -5.28
N GLU A 52 -5.13 -16.87 -4.89
CA GLU A 52 -6.42 -16.87 -4.18
C GLU A 52 -7.56 -17.57 -4.94
N ARG A 53 -7.43 -17.70 -6.27
CA ARG A 53 -8.42 -18.39 -7.12
C ARG A 53 -8.02 -19.80 -7.50
N GLY A 54 -6.96 -20.34 -6.90
CA GLY A 54 -6.44 -21.65 -7.25
C GLY A 54 -5.64 -21.68 -8.56
N ASN A 55 -5.37 -20.53 -9.18
CA ASN A 55 -4.65 -20.47 -10.45
C ASN A 55 -3.14 -20.32 -10.20
N ALA A 56 -2.50 -21.43 -9.84
CA ALA A 56 -1.07 -21.47 -9.55
C ALA A 56 -0.19 -21.09 -10.76
N MET A 57 -0.57 -21.52 -11.97
CA MET A 57 0.26 -21.25 -13.16
C MET A 57 0.27 -19.79 -13.57
N SER A 58 -0.88 -19.09 -13.51
CA SER A 58 -0.89 -17.64 -13.71
C SER A 58 -0.18 -16.89 -12.58
N ALA A 59 -0.24 -17.40 -11.34
CA ALA A 59 0.57 -16.86 -10.26
C ALA A 59 2.07 -17.02 -10.54
N ALA A 60 2.50 -18.18 -11.07
CA ALA A 60 3.90 -18.47 -11.41
C ALA A 60 4.45 -17.50 -12.46
N PHE A 61 3.65 -17.16 -13.47
CA PHE A 61 4.04 -16.17 -14.49
C PHE A 61 4.32 -14.78 -13.89
N GLU A 62 3.42 -14.29 -13.03
CA GLU A 62 3.63 -13.01 -12.34
C GLU A 62 4.80 -13.06 -11.35
N LEU A 63 5.01 -14.22 -10.73
CA LEU A 63 6.12 -14.44 -9.80
C LEU A 63 7.49 -14.39 -10.49
N ASP A 64 7.60 -14.77 -11.76
CA ASP A 64 8.84 -14.57 -12.54
C ASP A 64 9.18 -13.08 -12.65
N GLY A 65 8.19 -12.25 -12.97
CA GLY A 65 8.33 -10.78 -12.99
C GLY A 65 8.69 -10.22 -11.61
N LEU A 66 8.04 -10.70 -10.56
CA LEU A 66 8.35 -10.32 -9.18
C LEU A 66 9.79 -10.71 -8.80
N MET A 67 10.25 -11.91 -9.16
CA MET A 67 11.61 -12.37 -8.87
C MET A 67 12.66 -11.50 -9.55
N ALA A 68 12.47 -11.19 -10.82
CA ALA A 68 13.38 -10.31 -11.56
C ALA A 68 13.43 -8.90 -10.96
N ALA A 69 12.26 -8.31 -10.67
CA ALA A 69 12.17 -6.99 -10.04
C ALA A 69 12.80 -6.98 -8.65
N TRP A 70 12.59 -8.02 -7.84
CA TRP A 70 13.15 -8.12 -6.50
C TRP A 70 14.67 -8.36 -6.49
N ALA A 71 15.18 -9.13 -7.45
CA ALA A 71 16.62 -9.27 -7.64
C ALA A 71 17.27 -7.93 -7.97
N ASN A 72 16.66 -7.14 -8.86
CA ASN A 72 17.13 -5.78 -9.16
C ASN A 72 17.10 -4.87 -7.92
N ILE A 73 16.04 -4.92 -7.12
CA ILE A 73 15.96 -4.17 -5.84
C ILE A 73 17.09 -4.59 -4.91
N SER A 74 17.32 -5.90 -4.74
CA SER A 74 18.33 -6.42 -3.83
C SER A 74 19.75 -6.04 -4.24
N THR A 75 20.04 -6.00 -5.54
CA THR A 75 21.33 -5.57 -6.08
C THR A 75 21.51 -4.05 -5.98
N THR A 76 20.52 -3.28 -6.42
CA THR A 76 20.60 -1.80 -6.48
C THR A 76 20.59 -1.17 -5.09
N PHE A 77 19.77 -1.72 -4.19
CA PHE A 77 19.57 -1.21 -2.84
C PHE A 77 20.14 -2.15 -1.78
N GLY A 78 21.26 -2.83 -2.10
CA GLY A 78 22.04 -3.54 -1.09
C GLY A 78 22.55 -2.61 0.01
N THR A 79 22.75 -1.32 -0.32
CA THR A 79 22.84 -0.24 0.66
C THR A 79 21.46 0.41 0.82
N PRO A 80 20.98 0.64 2.06
CA PRO A 80 19.67 1.25 2.28
C PRO A 80 19.59 2.66 1.67
N PRO A 81 18.47 3.02 1.03
CA PRO A 81 18.17 4.40 0.67
C PRO A 81 18.08 5.30 1.91
N ASP A 82 18.15 6.60 1.71
CA ASP A 82 18.30 7.59 2.79
C ASP A 82 17.24 7.49 3.90
N ALA A 83 15.96 7.36 3.53
CA ALA A 83 14.87 7.20 4.51
C ALA A 83 15.00 5.92 5.36
N TYR A 84 15.79 4.94 4.88
CA TYR A 84 16.04 3.65 5.52
C TYR A 84 17.49 3.51 6.00
N SER A 85 18.32 4.56 5.88
CA SER A 85 19.77 4.50 6.09
C SER A 85 20.19 4.03 7.48
N LYS A 86 19.32 4.22 8.48
CA LYS A 86 19.52 3.81 9.88
C LYS A 86 18.93 2.44 10.21
N ASP A 87 18.33 1.75 9.25
CA ASP A 87 17.69 0.46 9.47
C ASP A 87 18.70 -0.68 9.52
N GLY A 88 19.07 -1.10 10.74
CA GLY A 88 19.94 -2.26 10.94
C GLY A 88 19.35 -3.60 10.46
N GLN A 89 18.05 -3.66 10.16
CA GLN A 89 17.36 -4.85 9.65
C GLN A 89 17.10 -4.79 8.13
N TRP A 90 17.61 -3.78 7.42
CA TRP A 90 17.38 -3.57 5.99
C TRP A 90 17.66 -4.82 5.14
N LEU A 91 18.91 -5.29 5.16
CA LEU A 91 19.34 -6.44 4.37
C LEU A 91 18.62 -7.73 4.78
N THR A 92 18.40 -7.94 6.07
CA THR A 92 17.64 -9.08 6.59
C THR A 92 16.22 -9.10 6.04
N THR A 93 15.59 -7.92 5.99
CA THR A 93 14.22 -7.76 5.45
C THR A 93 14.18 -8.06 3.96
N LEU A 94 15.12 -7.54 3.17
CA LEU A 94 15.16 -7.81 1.74
C LEU A 94 15.36 -9.30 1.43
N LYS A 95 16.24 -9.97 2.21
CA LYS A 95 16.48 -11.42 2.11
C LYS A 95 15.27 -12.25 2.50
N ASP A 96 14.54 -11.90 3.58
CA ASP A 96 13.32 -12.62 3.97
C ASP A 96 12.26 -12.56 2.88
N ILE A 97 12.02 -11.38 2.31
CA ILE A 97 11.07 -11.22 1.20
C ILE A 97 11.52 -12.03 -0.01
N GLY A 98 12.79 -11.95 -0.41
CA GLY A 98 13.32 -12.73 -1.54
C GLY A 98 13.16 -14.24 -1.36
N ARG A 99 13.42 -14.77 -0.16
CA ARG A 99 13.20 -16.18 0.17
C ARG A 99 11.72 -16.58 0.07
N ARG A 100 10.80 -15.72 0.52
CA ARG A 100 9.35 -15.96 0.43
C ARG A 100 8.87 -15.98 -1.02
N ILE A 101 9.36 -15.06 -1.84
CA ILE A 101 9.08 -15.03 -3.28
C ILE A 101 9.57 -16.33 -3.94
N GLY A 102 10.81 -16.75 -3.67
CA GLY A 102 11.34 -18.01 -4.22
C GLY A 102 10.56 -19.25 -3.74
N THR A 103 10.11 -19.26 -2.48
CA THR A 103 9.24 -20.33 -1.94
C THR A 103 7.89 -20.35 -2.66
N ALA A 104 7.29 -19.17 -2.87
CA ALA A 104 6.05 -19.04 -3.61
C ALA A 104 6.20 -19.53 -5.05
N GLN A 105 7.30 -19.19 -5.73
CA GLN A 105 7.52 -19.60 -7.11
C GLN A 105 7.66 -21.11 -7.26
N LYS A 106 8.41 -21.75 -6.36
CA LYS A 106 8.52 -23.21 -6.35
C LYS A 106 7.15 -23.87 -6.16
N SER A 107 6.35 -23.39 -5.21
CA SER A 107 5.00 -23.92 -4.98
C SER A 107 4.07 -23.68 -6.18
N ALA A 108 4.15 -22.51 -6.82
CA ALA A 108 3.32 -22.17 -7.96
C ALA A 108 3.62 -23.06 -9.18
N ALA A 109 4.91 -23.29 -9.46
CA ALA A 109 5.37 -24.18 -10.53
C ALA A 109 4.92 -25.64 -10.33
N GLU A 110 4.68 -26.06 -9.08
CA GLU A 110 4.16 -27.38 -8.72
C GLU A 110 2.62 -27.42 -8.67
N GLY A 111 1.93 -26.35 -9.08
CA GLY A 111 0.46 -26.27 -9.05
C GLY A 111 -0.14 -26.02 -7.66
N ARG A 112 0.68 -25.77 -6.63
CA ARG A 112 0.25 -25.62 -5.24
C ARG A 112 -0.15 -24.19 -4.93
N ALA A 113 -1.35 -23.79 -5.37
CA ALA A 113 -1.86 -22.42 -5.23
C ALA A 113 -1.99 -21.96 -3.75
N GLU A 114 -2.44 -22.84 -2.85
CA GLU A 114 -2.58 -22.51 -1.43
C GLU A 114 -1.22 -22.25 -0.78
N ASP A 115 -0.23 -23.10 -1.05
CA ASP A 115 1.13 -22.92 -0.54
C ASP A 115 1.80 -21.67 -1.13
N THR A 116 1.51 -21.37 -2.39
CA THR A 116 1.92 -20.11 -3.04
C THR A 116 1.37 -18.90 -2.28
N LEU A 117 0.06 -18.89 -2.01
CA LEU A 117 -0.60 -17.82 -1.27
C LEU A 117 -0.06 -17.70 0.16
N SER A 118 0.16 -18.82 0.83
CA SER A 118 0.71 -18.87 2.19
C SER A 118 2.11 -18.25 2.26
N ALA A 119 2.97 -18.54 1.28
CA ALA A 119 4.31 -17.96 1.19
C ALA A 119 4.28 -16.44 0.93
N LEU A 120 3.34 -15.95 0.11
CA LEU A 120 3.21 -14.54 -0.26
C LEU A 120 2.52 -13.67 0.79
N THR A 121 1.57 -14.22 1.53
CA THR A 121 0.73 -13.46 2.48
C THR A 121 1.53 -12.58 3.45
N PRO A 122 2.66 -13.03 4.02
CA PRO A 122 3.43 -12.22 4.98
C PRO A 122 4.14 -11.00 4.38
N ILE A 123 4.44 -10.99 3.07
CA ILE A 123 5.26 -9.96 2.42
C ILE A 123 4.65 -8.56 2.60
N ARG A 124 3.33 -8.42 2.42
CA ARG A 124 2.61 -7.16 2.62
C ARG A 124 2.86 -6.56 4.01
N ARG A 125 2.76 -7.38 5.07
CA ARG A 125 3.02 -6.95 6.44
C ARG A 125 4.49 -6.58 6.65
N ILE A 126 5.42 -7.37 6.10
CA ILE A 126 6.86 -7.10 6.21
C ILE A 126 7.21 -5.75 5.59
N LEU A 127 6.65 -5.43 4.42
CA LEU A 127 6.85 -4.14 3.75
C LEU A 127 6.25 -2.97 4.53
N SER A 128 5.04 -3.13 5.09
CA SER A 128 4.42 -2.11 5.94
C SER A 128 5.23 -1.90 7.24
N ASP A 129 5.72 -2.98 7.85
CA ASP A 129 6.59 -2.92 9.04
C ASP A 129 7.93 -2.25 8.74
N LEU A 130 8.52 -2.50 7.56
CA LEU A 130 9.70 -1.81 7.05
C LEU A 130 9.47 -0.31 6.91
N ARG A 131 8.37 0.10 6.29
CA ARG A 131 8.04 1.53 6.15
C ARG A 131 7.83 2.19 7.51
N ARG A 132 6.98 1.59 8.36
CA ARG A 132 6.62 2.13 9.67
C ARG A 132 7.82 2.33 10.59
N ARG A 133 8.72 1.35 10.70
CA ARG A 133 9.90 1.46 11.58
C ARG A 133 10.93 2.50 11.11
N ASN A 134 10.80 2.96 9.86
CA ASN A 134 11.62 4.01 9.26
C ASN A 134 10.87 5.34 9.09
N GLY A 135 9.67 5.48 9.67
CA GLY A 135 8.88 6.71 9.57
C GLY A 135 8.37 7.01 8.15
N VAL A 136 8.41 6.03 7.24
CA VAL A 136 7.88 6.16 5.89
C VAL A 136 6.40 5.78 5.88
N VAL A 137 5.58 6.59 5.21
CA VAL A 137 4.16 6.30 4.97
C VAL A 137 3.89 6.56 3.49
N ILE A 138 3.28 5.59 2.81
CA ILE A 138 2.86 5.73 1.42
C ILE A 138 1.36 5.46 1.28
N PHE A 139 0.78 5.84 0.13
CA PHE A 139 -0.66 5.67 -0.09
C PHE A 139 -1.14 4.22 0.01
N SER A 140 -0.32 3.26 -0.43
CA SER A 140 -0.56 1.81 -0.26
C SER A 140 -0.84 1.43 1.20
N ASP A 141 -0.20 2.05 2.19
CA ASP A 141 -0.48 1.79 3.62
C ASP A 141 -1.91 2.20 4.03
N CYS A 142 -2.48 3.20 3.35
CA CYS A 142 -3.88 3.57 3.58
C CYS A 142 -4.81 2.46 3.10
N ILE A 143 -4.62 1.98 1.86
CA ILE A 143 -5.43 0.91 1.28
C ILE A 143 -5.27 -0.38 2.11
N ASP A 144 -4.05 -0.66 2.61
CA ASP A 144 -3.79 -1.76 3.53
C ASP A 144 -4.58 -1.67 4.83
N THR A 145 -4.63 -0.48 5.42
CA THR A 145 -5.44 -0.22 6.61
C THR A 145 -6.93 -0.42 6.33
N ALA A 146 -7.42 0.09 5.20
CA ALA A 146 -8.82 -0.03 4.78
C ALA A 146 -9.23 -1.49 4.53
N ASN A 147 -8.43 -2.27 3.80
CA ASN A 147 -8.62 -3.71 3.60
C ASN A 147 -8.61 -4.49 4.92
N ALA A 148 -7.67 -4.17 5.83
CA ALA A 148 -7.59 -4.84 7.12
C ALA A 148 -8.84 -4.56 7.99
N ALA A 149 -9.37 -3.33 7.95
CA ALA A 149 -10.63 -2.99 8.58
C ALA A 149 -11.80 -3.75 7.92
N PHE A 150 -11.85 -3.78 6.58
CA PHE A 150 -12.91 -4.49 5.86
C PHE A 150 -12.91 -5.98 6.14
N LYS A 151 -11.74 -6.64 6.21
CA LYS A 151 -11.62 -8.05 6.60
C LYS A 151 -12.26 -8.36 7.95
N LYS A 152 -12.13 -7.44 8.93
CA LYS A 152 -12.76 -7.57 10.24
C LYS A 152 -14.28 -7.43 10.18
N LEU A 153 -14.81 -6.55 9.33
CA LEU A 153 -16.25 -6.40 9.08
C LEU A 153 -16.80 -7.59 8.28
N PHE A 154 -16.06 -8.09 7.30
CA PHE A 154 -16.47 -9.17 6.40
C PHE A 154 -16.70 -10.50 7.11
N HIS A 155 -16.20 -10.67 8.33
CA HIS A 155 -16.52 -11.81 9.20
C HIS A 155 -18.04 -12.02 9.36
N PHE A 156 -18.83 -10.95 9.45
CA PHE A 156 -20.29 -11.02 9.54
C PHE A 156 -20.97 -11.61 8.30
N ARG A 157 -20.26 -11.76 7.18
CA ARG A 157 -20.77 -12.48 6.00
C ARG A 157 -20.99 -13.96 6.26
N ARG A 158 -20.22 -14.56 7.18
CA ARG A 158 -20.33 -15.98 7.57
C ARG A 158 -21.00 -16.14 8.93
N GLN A 159 -20.90 -15.13 9.79
CA GLN A 159 -21.51 -15.10 11.11
C GLN A 159 -22.35 -13.82 11.25
N PRO A 160 -23.54 -13.76 10.63
CA PRO A 160 -24.39 -12.56 10.71
C PRO A 160 -24.70 -12.21 12.17
N PRO A 161 -24.82 -10.91 12.51
CA PRO A 161 -25.07 -10.50 13.88
C PRO A 161 -26.49 -10.88 14.32
N ASP A 162 -26.63 -11.37 15.54
CA ASP A 162 -27.92 -11.50 16.20
C ASP A 162 -28.39 -10.12 16.67
N PHE A 163 -29.43 -9.58 16.02
CA PHE A 163 -29.95 -8.25 16.35
C PHE A 163 -30.75 -8.18 17.65
N SER A 164 -31.01 -9.32 18.31
CA SER A 164 -31.54 -9.33 19.68
C SER A 164 -30.46 -9.06 20.73
N LYS A 165 -29.17 -9.12 20.33
CA LYS A 165 -28.00 -9.03 21.20
C LYS A 165 -27.29 -7.68 21.03
N PRO A 166 -27.45 -6.72 21.97
CA PRO A 166 -26.92 -5.37 21.83
C PRO A 166 -25.40 -5.31 21.59
N GLU A 167 -24.64 -6.25 22.17
CA GLU A 167 -23.20 -6.34 22.00
C GLU A 167 -22.79 -6.67 20.56
N GLN A 168 -23.56 -7.51 19.86
CA GLN A 168 -23.28 -7.85 18.46
C GLN A 168 -23.64 -6.69 17.53
N VAL A 169 -24.73 -5.98 17.82
CA VAL A 169 -25.09 -4.75 17.09
C VAL A 169 -24.01 -3.68 17.25
N LYS A 170 -23.51 -3.50 18.49
CA LYS A 170 -22.41 -2.58 18.78
C LYS A 170 -21.12 -2.98 18.07
N ASP A 171 -20.77 -4.26 18.04
CA ASP A 171 -19.57 -4.75 17.33
C ASP A 171 -19.69 -4.53 15.82
N LEU A 172 -20.84 -4.85 15.22
CA LEU A 172 -21.11 -4.55 13.80
C LEU A 172 -20.96 -3.05 13.52
N GLY A 173 -21.63 -2.20 14.29
CA GLY A 173 -21.59 -0.75 14.10
C GLY A 173 -20.17 -0.17 14.28
N GLY A 174 -19.42 -0.65 15.28
CA GLY A 174 -18.04 -0.24 15.51
C GLY A 174 -17.11 -0.60 14.34
N ARG A 175 -17.20 -1.83 13.83
CA ARG A 175 -16.41 -2.29 12.68
C ARG A 175 -16.83 -1.56 11.41
N LEU A 176 -18.12 -1.34 11.19
CA LEU A 176 -18.63 -0.58 10.06
C LEU A 176 -18.08 0.84 10.02
N LYS A 177 -18.17 1.56 11.16
CA LYS A 177 -17.62 2.90 11.30
C LYS A 177 -16.11 2.92 11.01
N SER A 178 -15.37 1.92 11.50
CA SER A 178 -13.93 1.80 11.25
C SER A 178 -13.61 1.65 9.76
N VAL A 179 -14.38 0.84 9.03
CA VAL A 179 -14.23 0.68 7.57
C VAL A 179 -14.55 1.98 6.83
N ILE A 180 -15.70 2.58 7.10
CA ILE A 180 -16.13 3.83 6.44
C ILE A 180 -15.08 4.92 6.65
N THR A 181 -14.61 5.10 7.89
CA THR A 181 -13.57 6.09 8.22
C THR A 181 -12.27 5.82 7.46
N SER A 182 -11.86 4.55 7.35
CA SER A 182 -10.63 4.18 6.63
C SER A 182 -10.76 4.45 5.13
N TYR A 183 -11.91 4.11 4.53
CA TYR A 183 -12.18 4.37 3.11
C TYR A 183 -12.24 5.87 2.81
N GLN A 184 -12.92 6.65 3.65
CA GLN A 184 -12.95 8.12 3.54
C GLN A 184 -11.53 8.70 3.62
N ARG A 185 -10.73 8.28 4.61
CA ARG A 185 -9.33 8.70 4.72
C ARG A 185 -8.56 8.43 3.44
N CYS A 186 -8.68 7.24 2.84
CA CYS A 186 -7.94 6.93 1.61
C CYS A 186 -8.46 7.71 0.41
N ARG A 187 -9.76 7.95 0.31
CA ARG A 187 -10.31 8.83 -0.73
C ARG A 187 -9.77 10.26 -0.58
N ASP A 188 -9.75 10.79 0.63
CA ASP A 188 -9.44 12.19 0.90
C ASP A 188 -7.93 12.49 0.89
N THR A 189 -7.10 11.45 1.07
CA THR A 189 -5.61 11.56 1.05
C THR A 189 -4.97 10.94 -0.20
N ALA A 190 -5.78 10.57 -1.20
CA ALA A 190 -5.27 10.01 -2.44
C ALA A 190 -4.34 11.00 -3.17
N PRO A 191 -3.15 10.55 -3.64
CA PRO A 191 -2.29 11.36 -4.49
C PRO A 191 -3.03 11.86 -5.74
N PRO A 192 -2.70 13.04 -6.30
CA PRO A 192 -3.46 13.66 -7.39
C PRO A 192 -3.77 12.73 -8.57
N LYS A 193 -2.79 11.90 -8.98
CA LYS A 193 -2.98 10.93 -10.07
C LYS A 193 -4.04 9.87 -9.76
N ILE A 194 -4.08 9.38 -8.52
CA ILE A 194 -5.07 8.38 -8.06
C ILE A 194 -6.42 9.06 -7.80
N ALA A 195 -6.42 10.26 -7.21
CA ALA A 195 -7.64 11.02 -6.97
C ALA A 195 -8.39 11.36 -8.26
N ALA A 196 -7.66 11.56 -9.37
CA ALA A 196 -8.22 11.81 -10.70
C ALA A 196 -8.62 10.53 -11.46
N ASP A 197 -8.29 9.34 -10.96
CA ASP A 197 -8.59 8.08 -11.63
C ASP A 197 -10.09 7.74 -11.49
N ALA A 198 -10.78 7.60 -12.64
CA ALA A 198 -12.23 7.36 -12.67
C ALA A 198 -12.63 6.01 -12.04
N GLN A 199 -11.78 4.98 -12.16
CA GLN A 199 -12.03 3.68 -11.54
C GLN A 199 -11.91 3.80 -10.02
N PHE A 200 -10.88 4.47 -9.51
CA PHE A 200 -10.72 4.73 -8.08
C PHE A 200 -11.91 5.48 -7.50
N GLN A 201 -12.31 6.60 -8.13
CA GLN A 201 -13.45 7.40 -7.71
C GLN A 201 -14.73 6.56 -7.63
N ARG A 202 -15.00 5.75 -8.66
CA ARG A 202 -16.17 4.87 -8.70
C ARG A 202 -16.13 3.83 -7.58
N LEU A 203 -15.02 3.12 -7.42
CA LEU A 203 -14.87 2.10 -6.38
C LEU A 203 -15.07 2.67 -4.98
N MET A 204 -14.48 3.84 -4.69
CA MET A 204 -14.65 4.51 -3.40
C MET A 204 -16.09 4.97 -3.17
N LYS A 205 -16.70 5.63 -4.16
CA LYS A 205 -18.09 6.10 -4.09
C LYS A 205 -19.06 4.95 -3.86
N ASP A 206 -18.99 3.91 -4.69
CA ASP A 206 -19.91 2.77 -4.63
C ASP A 206 -19.72 2.02 -3.30
N SER A 207 -18.48 1.77 -2.89
CA SER A 207 -18.21 1.06 -1.63
C SER A 207 -18.75 1.82 -0.42
N LEU A 208 -18.50 3.13 -0.33
CA LEU A 208 -19.01 3.95 0.77
C LEU A 208 -20.54 3.99 0.78
N PHE A 209 -21.18 4.13 -0.38
CA PHE A 209 -22.64 4.10 -0.50
C PHE A 209 -23.24 2.78 0.02
N TYR A 210 -22.66 1.64 -0.37
CA TYR A 210 -23.16 0.34 0.09
C TYR A 210 -22.86 0.08 1.57
N LEU A 211 -21.69 0.46 2.06
CA LEU A 211 -21.35 0.35 3.48
C LEU A 211 -22.32 1.15 4.35
N ASP A 212 -22.68 2.37 3.94
CA ASP A 212 -23.62 3.21 4.69
C ASP A 212 -25.00 2.56 4.83
N ARG A 213 -25.45 1.80 3.83
CA ARG A 213 -26.71 1.03 3.88
C ARG A 213 -26.72 -0.10 4.93
N ILE A 214 -25.58 -0.47 5.50
CA ILE A 214 -25.56 -1.42 6.62
C ILE A 214 -26.21 -0.78 7.86
N TRP A 215 -26.18 0.54 8.03
CA TRP A 215 -26.92 1.21 9.11
C TRP A 215 -28.42 0.97 9.01
N LEU A 216 -28.99 1.11 7.81
CA LEU A 216 -30.39 0.78 7.57
C LEU A 216 -30.68 -0.70 7.85
N ALA A 217 -29.78 -1.62 7.45
CA ALA A 217 -29.94 -3.04 7.74
C ALA A 217 -29.90 -3.35 9.26
N ILE A 218 -29.18 -2.56 10.06
CA ILE A 218 -29.19 -2.64 11.51
C ILE A 218 -30.55 -2.17 12.06
N GLU A 219 -31.05 -1.02 11.60
CA GLU A 219 -32.34 -0.47 12.01
C GLU A 219 -33.50 -1.42 11.70
N GLU A 220 -33.50 -2.00 10.50
CA GLU A 220 -34.47 -2.99 10.04
C GLU A 220 -34.26 -4.39 10.63
N LYS A 221 -33.18 -4.61 11.39
CA LYS A 221 -32.76 -5.92 11.91
C LYS A 221 -32.65 -6.99 10.82
N ASN A 222 -32.19 -6.61 9.63
CA ASN A 222 -32.17 -7.45 8.45
C ASN A 222 -30.77 -8.06 8.22
N GLN A 223 -30.57 -9.29 8.70
CA GLN A 223 -29.28 -9.99 8.61
C GLN A 223 -28.89 -10.26 7.15
N LEU A 224 -29.88 -10.62 6.32
CA LEU A 224 -29.67 -10.94 4.91
C LEU A 224 -29.15 -9.70 4.15
N ASN A 225 -29.68 -8.51 4.45
CA ASN A 225 -29.19 -7.26 3.87
C ASN A 225 -27.73 -6.99 4.23
N VAL A 226 -27.32 -7.20 5.50
CA VAL A 226 -25.91 -7.09 5.89
C VAL A 226 -25.03 -8.02 5.04
N VAL A 227 -25.42 -9.31 4.95
CA VAL A 227 -24.64 -10.30 4.18
C VAL A 227 -24.55 -9.93 2.69
N ASN A 228 -25.66 -9.51 2.09
CA ASN A 228 -25.71 -9.15 0.67
C ASN A 228 -24.86 -7.92 0.35
N ILE A 229 -24.90 -6.90 1.23
CA ILE A 229 -24.04 -5.73 1.11
C ILE A 229 -22.57 -6.14 1.20
N LEU A 230 -22.19 -6.96 2.19
CA LEU A 230 -20.79 -7.41 2.35
C LEU A 230 -20.29 -8.21 1.14
N ARG A 231 -21.13 -9.09 0.56
CA ARG A 231 -20.82 -9.81 -0.69
C ARG A 231 -20.60 -8.88 -1.88
N ARG A 232 -21.28 -7.74 -1.91
CA ARG A 232 -21.09 -6.73 -2.95
C ARG A 232 -19.79 -5.97 -2.75
N VAL A 233 -19.55 -5.47 -1.54
CA VAL A 233 -18.39 -4.60 -1.25
C VAL A 233 -17.07 -5.36 -1.33
N VAL A 234 -17.03 -6.66 -1.02
CA VAL A 234 -15.77 -7.43 -1.07
C VAL A 234 -15.11 -7.46 -2.45
N SER A 235 -15.90 -7.41 -3.53
CA SER A 235 -15.34 -7.32 -4.88
C SER A 235 -14.57 -6.00 -5.07
N SER A 236 -15.19 -4.89 -4.66
CA SER A 236 -14.58 -3.56 -4.72
C SER A 236 -13.37 -3.43 -3.81
N ASP A 237 -13.43 -3.97 -2.58
CA ASP A 237 -12.33 -3.99 -1.61
C ASP A 237 -11.09 -4.71 -2.19
N LYS A 238 -11.30 -5.85 -2.86
CA LYS A 238 -10.23 -6.60 -3.53
C LYS A 238 -9.64 -5.85 -4.73
N ILE A 239 -10.48 -5.22 -5.55
CA ILE A 239 -10.02 -4.44 -6.72
C ILE A 239 -9.25 -3.19 -6.28
N LEU A 240 -9.72 -2.51 -5.22
CA LEU A 240 -9.03 -1.36 -4.64
C LEU A 240 -7.59 -1.70 -4.28
N TRP A 241 -7.38 -2.83 -3.59
CA TRP A 241 -6.04 -3.30 -3.29
C TRP A 241 -5.25 -3.67 -4.54
N LEU A 242 -5.82 -4.49 -5.42
CA LEU A 242 -5.13 -4.94 -6.63
C LEU A 242 -4.60 -3.79 -7.49
N ARG A 243 -5.38 -2.71 -7.62
CA ARG A 243 -5.08 -1.60 -8.53
C ARG A 243 -4.36 -0.42 -7.87
N PHE A 244 -4.65 -0.12 -6.61
CA PHE A 244 -4.21 1.11 -5.95
C PHE A 244 -3.47 0.88 -4.62
N GLY A 245 -3.46 -0.35 -4.15
CA GLY A 245 -2.89 -0.73 -2.86
C GLY A 245 -1.40 -0.98 -2.89
#